data_AF-A0A257AW24-F1
#
_entry.id   AF-A0A257AW24-F1
#
_cell.length_a   1.000
_cell.length_b   1.000
_cell.length_c   1.000
_cell.angle_alpha   90.00
_cell.angle_beta   90.00
_cell.angle_gamma   90.00
#
_symmetry.space_group_name_H-M   'P 1'
#
loop_
_entity.id
_entity.type
_entity.pdbx_description
1 polymer ?
#
loop_
_entity_poly.entity_id
_entity_poly.type
_entity_poly.pdbx_seq_one_letter_code
_entity_poly.pdbx_strand_id
1 'polypeptide(L)' 'MNTLLIRFCAPMQSWGTQSRFTVRDTGFEPSKSGTLGVLCAALGIDREDDAGLQPLTSL' A
#
# COMPACT_ATOMS: atom_id res chain seq x y z
N MET A 1 9.23 -21.07 2.63
CA MET A 1 8.76 -19.70 2.32
C MET A 1 7.88 -19.27 3.48
N ASN A 2 8.22 -18.18 4.14
CA ASN A 2 7.48 -17.69 5.29
C ASN A 2 6.46 -16.66 4.80
N THR A 3 5.22 -16.78 5.27
CA THR A 3 4.11 -15.92 4.84
C THR A 3 3.50 -15.24 6.06
N LEU A 4 3.35 -13.92 5.99
CA LEU A 4 2.61 -13.15 6.97
C LEU A 4 1.23 -12.83 6.41
N LEU A 5 0.18 -13.19 7.15
CA LEU A 5 -1.20 -12.81 6.82
C LEU A 5 -1.59 -11.56 7.59
N ILE A 6 -2.12 -10.56 6.89
CA ILE A 6 -2.58 -9.29 7.48
C ILE A 6 -4.07 -9.12 7.16
N ARG A 7 -4.85 -8.71 8.16
CA ARG A 7 -6.28 -8.41 8.01
C ARG A 7 -6.50 -6.91 7.96
N PHE A 8 -6.99 -6.40 6.82
CA PHE A 8 -7.47 -5.03 6.70
C PHE A 8 -8.94 -4.93 7.07
N CYS A 9 -9.24 -4.41 8.27
CA CYS A 9 -10.60 -4.32 8.81
C CYS A 9 -10.86 -2.93 9.37
N ALA A 10 -11.83 -2.23 8.81
CA ALA A 10 -12.25 -0.89 9.20
C ALA A 10 -13.67 -0.63 8.66
N PRO A 11 -14.47 0.26 9.29
CA PRO A 11 -15.81 0.60 8.81
C PRO A 11 -15.81 1.25 7.42
N MET A 12 -14.71 1.93 7.07
CA MET A 12 -14.50 2.55 5.77
C MET A 12 -13.07 2.27 5.31
N GLN A 13 -12.91 1.98 4.02
CA GLN A 13 -11.62 1.78 3.37
C GLN A 13 -11.66 2.44 1.98
N SER A 14 -10.50 2.86 1.48
CA SER A 14 -10.36 3.42 0.14
C SER A 14 -9.03 2.97 -0.48
N TRP A 15 -9.13 2.21 -1.56
CA TRP A 15 -8.01 1.58 -2.27
C TRP A 15 -8.02 2.00 -3.73
N GLY A 16 -7.66 3.26 -3.98
CA GLY A 16 -7.62 3.81 -5.34
C GLY A 16 -6.56 3.12 -6.21
N THR A 17 -6.91 2.87 -7.47
CA THR A 17 -5.97 2.37 -8.49
C THR A 17 -5.80 3.36 -9.64
N GLN A 18 -6.72 4.31 -9.78
CA GLN A 18 -6.66 5.38 -10.75
C GLN A 18 -6.77 6.73 -10.05
N SER A 19 -6.04 7.72 -10.57
CA SER A 19 -5.95 9.05 -9.95
C SER A 19 -6.18 10.18 -10.97
N ARG A 20 -6.71 9.86 -12.15
CA ARG A 20 -6.98 10.89 -13.16
C ARG A 20 -8.25 11.63 -12.75
N PHE A 21 -8.14 12.96 -12.65
CA PHE A 21 -9.22 13.89 -12.32
C PHE A 21 -9.66 13.88 -10.85
N THR A 22 -10.79 14.51 -10.54
CA THR A 22 -11.25 14.81 -9.19
C THR A 22 -12.03 13.68 -8.53
N VAL A 23 -12.57 12.76 -9.32
CA VAL A 23 -13.29 11.59 -8.81
C VAL A 23 -12.28 10.55 -8.34
N ARG A 24 -12.42 10.09 -7.10
CA ARG A 24 -11.57 9.06 -6.49
C ARG A 24 -12.35 7.75 -6.43
N ASP A 25 -11.86 6.76 -7.17
CA ASP A 25 -12.38 5.42 -7.12
C ASP A 25 -11.81 4.64 -5.93
N THR A 26 -12.39 3.47 -5.67
CA THR A 26 -11.83 2.49 -4.75
C THR A 26 -12.08 1.09 -5.32
N GLY A 27 -11.07 0.23 -5.24
CA GLY A 27 -11.24 -1.20 -5.48
C GLY A 27 -12.05 -1.87 -4.36
N PHE A 28 -12.54 -3.08 -4.62
CA PHE A 28 -13.16 -3.93 -3.60
C PHE A 28 -12.10 -4.54 -2.65
N GLU A 29 -10.88 -4.71 -3.16
CA GLU A 29 -9.73 -5.25 -2.47
C GLU A 29 -8.61 -4.19 -2.29
N PRO A 30 -7.73 -4.36 -1.28
CA PRO A 30 -6.52 -3.54 -1.15
C PRO A 30 -5.64 -3.61 -2.39
N SER A 31 -5.16 -2.45 -2.86
CA SER A 31 -4.22 -2.39 -3.97
C SER A 31 -2.80 -2.77 -3.53
N LYS A 32 -1.98 -3.28 -4.47
CA LYS A 32 -0.56 -3.60 -4.21
C LYS A 32 0.18 -2.37 -3.65
N SER A 33 0.02 -1.21 -4.28
CA SER A 33 0.67 0.04 -3.87
C SER A 33 0.14 0.57 -2.53
N GLY A 34 -1.17 0.45 -2.27
CA GLY A 34 -1.74 0.83 -0.98
C GLY A 34 -1.22 -0.04 0.17
N THR A 35 -1.18 -1.36 -0.04
CA THR A 35 -0.63 -2.32 0.93
C THR A 35 0.85 -2.05 1.19
N LEU A 36 1.63 -1.83 0.14
CA LEU A 36 3.05 -1.48 0.24
C LEU A 36 3.25 -0.18 1.04
N GLY A 37 2.45 0.85 0.77
CA GLY A 37 2.49 2.12 1.51
C GLY A 37 2.21 1.98 3.00
N VAL A 38 1.26 1.11 3.39
CA VAL A 38 1.00 0.80 4.82
C VAL A 38 2.22 0.14 5.47
N LEU A 39 2.90 -0.77 4.77
CA LEU A 39 4.14 -1.39 5.27
C LEU A 39 5.27 -0.37 5.39
N CYS A 40 5.46 0.49 4.39
CA CYS A 40 6.44 1.59 4.46
C CYS A 40 6.19 2.50 5.65
N ALA A 41 4.93 2.89 5.89
CA ALA A 41 4.56 3.71 7.04
C ALA A 41 4.85 3.02 8.38
N ALA A 42 4.58 1.72 8.49
CA ALA A 42 4.88 0.95 9.70
C ALA A 42 6.40 0.78 9.95
N LEU A 43 7.20 0.73 8.87
CA LEU A 43 8.65 0.62 8.93
C LEU A 43 9.37 1.97 9.06
N GLY A 44 8.64 3.09 8.90
CA GLY A 44 9.22 4.44 8.91
C GLY A 44 10.03 4.79 7.67
N ILE A 45 9.72 4.18 6.52
CA ILE A 45 10.37 4.47 5.24
C ILE A 45 9.77 5.77 4.66
N ASP A 46 10.62 6.78 4.46
CA ASP A 46 10.22 8.06 3.88
C ASP A 46 9.88 7.92 2.38
N ARG A 47 9.10 8.87 1.85
CA ARG A 47 8.69 8.89 0.44
C ARG A 47 9.86 9.06 -0.51
N GLU A 48 10.94 9.71 -0.08
CA GLU A 48 12.16 9.95 -0.87
C GLU A 48 13.25 8.89 -0.60
N ASP A 49 13.00 7.93 0.30
CA ASP A 49 13.96 6.88 0.64
C ASP A 49 13.84 5.67 -0.30
N ASP A 50 14.39 5.83 -1.51
CA ASP A 50 14.46 4.76 -2.51
C ASP A 50 15.25 3.54 -1.99
N ALA A 51 16.26 3.76 -1.14
CA ALA A 51 17.08 2.70 -0.57
C ALA A 51 16.27 1.83 0.41
N GLY A 52 15.47 2.46 1.27
CA GLY A 52 14.54 1.79 2.18
C GLY A 52 13.39 1.07 1.44
N LEU A 53 12.94 1.58 0.30
CA LEU A 53 11.87 0.99 -0.51
C LEU A 53 12.32 -0.26 -1.30
N GLN A 54 13.59 -0.30 -1.73
CA GLN A 54 14.11 -1.33 -2.64
C GLN A 54 13.82 -2.79 -2.19
N PRO A 55 14.01 -3.17 -0.92
CA PRO A 55 13.78 -4.55 -0.47
C PRO A 55 12.31 -5.00 -0.56
N LEU A 56 11.36 -4.05 -0.57
CA LEU A 56 9.93 -4.35 -0.63
C LEU A 56 9.39 -4.44 -2.07
N THR A 57 10.17 -4.00 -3.05
CA THR A 57 9.75 -3.91 -4.47
C THR A 57 10.48 -4.88 -5.38
N SER A 58 11.52 -5.56 -4.90
CA SER A 58 12.39 -6.46 -5.67
C SER A 58 11.83 -7.88 -5.90
N LEU A 59 10.50 -8.05 -5.83
CA LEU A 59 9.80 -9.33 -6.01
C LEU A 59 9.21 -9.47 -7.42
#